data_AF-A0A2E7VE03-F1
#
_entry.id   AF-A0A2E7VE03-F1
#
_cell.length_a   1.000
_cell.length_b   1.000
_cell.length_c   1.000
_cell.angle_alpha   90.00
_cell.angle_beta   90.00
_cell.angle_gamma   90.00
#
_symmetry.space_group_name_H-M   'P 1'
#
loop_
_entity.id
_entity.type
_entity.pdbx_description
1 polymer ?
#
loop_
_entity_poly.entity_id
_entity_poly.type
_entity_poly.pdbx_seq_one_letter_code
_entity_poly.pdbx_strand_id
1 'polypeptide(L)' 'MRDDYLKQAQEIIQDPNILINVVSRRAKQLKFGNKPLVESLEKLDPEDIALREIIEGKITYELAEEEEE' A
#
# COMPACT_ATOMS: atom_id res chain seq x y z
N MET A 1 1.63 2.43 -16.18
CA MET A 1 0.57 2.14 -15.20
C MET A 1 1.15 2.05 -13.81
N ARG A 2 2.07 1.12 -13.52
CA ARG A 2 2.68 0.98 -12.20
C ARG A 2 3.45 2.22 -11.71
N ASP A 3 4.20 2.88 -12.59
CA ASP A 3 4.94 4.12 -12.25
C ASP A 3 4.01 5.28 -11.87
N ASP A 4 2.78 5.28 -12.38
CA ASP A 4 1.80 6.33 -12.11
C ASP A 4 1.21 6.17 -10.71
N TYR A 5 0.83 4.94 -10.34
CA TYR A 5 0.40 4.62 -8.98
C TYR A 5 1.50 4.87 -7.94
N LEU A 6 2.76 4.59 -8.28
CA LEU A 6 3.86 4.85 -7.38
C LEU A 6 3.99 6.34 -7.07
N LYS A 7 3.91 7.20 -8.10
CA LYS A 7 3.97 8.67 -7.93
C LYS A 7 2.81 9.18 -7.10
N GLN A 8 1.58 8.77 -7.41
CA GLN A 8 0.39 9.18 -6.66
C GLN A 8 0.44 8.70 -5.19
N ALA A 9 0.87 7.47 -4.95
CA ALA A 9 1.01 6.95 -3.59
C ALA A 9 2.11 7.69 -2.79
N GLN A 10 3.17 8.17 -3.47
CA GLN A 10 4.24 8.94 -2.85
C GLN A 10 3.81 10.37 -2.45
N GLU A 11 2.76 10.92 -3.07
CA GLU A 11 2.15 12.18 -2.61
C GLU A 11 1.44 12.01 -1.25
N ILE A 12 0.98 10.80 -0.94
CA ILE A 12 0.31 10.46 0.34
C ILE A 12 1.32 9.99 1.38
N ILE A 13 2.23 9.08 1.00
CA ILE A 13 3.31 8.58 1.85
C ILE A 13 4.64 9.08 1.28
N GLN A 14 5.11 10.21 1.80
CA GLN A 14 6.27 10.91 1.25
C GLN A 14 7.59 10.15 1.46
N ASP A 15 7.72 9.40 2.56
CA ASP A 15 8.90 8.59 2.84
C ASP A 15 8.87 7.29 2.00
N PRO A 16 9.84 7.09 1.08
CA PRO A 16 9.87 5.91 0.23
C PRO A 16 10.03 4.59 1.00
N ASN A 17 10.75 4.60 2.12
CA ASN A 17 10.96 3.40 2.93
C ASN A 17 9.65 2.99 3.62
N ILE A 18 8.90 3.96 4.14
CA ILE A 18 7.57 3.70 4.69
C ILE A 18 6.64 3.16 3.61
N LEU A 19 6.59 3.82 2.44
CA LEU A 19 5.74 3.41 1.32
C LEU A 19 6.03 1.96 0.90
N ILE A 20 7.30 1.61 0.70
CA ILE A 20 7.72 0.24 0.35
C ILE A 20 7.27 -0.77 1.41
N ASN A 21 7.42 -0.43 2.70
CA ASN A 21 7.02 -1.31 3.79
C ASN A 21 5.51 -1.53 3.86
N VAL A 22 4.72 -0.45 3.72
CA VAL A 22 3.25 -0.53 3.73
C VAL A 22 2.75 -1.36 2.55
N VAL A 23 3.23 -1.07 1.34
CA VAL A 23 2.88 -1.84 0.13
C VAL A 23 3.27 -3.31 0.28
N SER A 24 4.47 -3.60 0.76
CA SER A 24 4.96 -4.98 0.94
C SER A 24 4.11 -5.77 1.94
N ARG A 25 3.76 -5.15 3.07
CA ARG A 25 2.90 -5.76 4.09
C ARG A 25 1.51 -6.02 3.53
N ARG A 26 0.92 -5.04 2.84
CA ARG A 26 -0.42 -5.17 2.29
C ARG A 26 -0.49 -6.19 1.15
N ALA A 27 0.47 -6.18 0.23
CA ALA A 27 0.57 -7.16 -0.84
C ALA A 27 0.67 -8.60 -0.30
N LYS A 28 1.41 -8.82 0.81
CA LYS A 28 1.43 -10.13 1.49
C LYS A 28 0.04 -10.52 1.99
N GLN A 29 -0.68 -9.62 2.67
CA GLN A 29 -2.04 -9.91 3.16
C GLN A 29 -2.98 -10.33 2.03
N LEU A 30 -2.93 -9.62 0.89
CA LEU A 30 -3.72 -9.94 -0.30
C LEU A 30 -3.34 -11.33 -0.87
N LYS A 31 -2.05 -11.66 -0.93
CA LYS A 31 -1.56 -13.00 -1.33
C LYS A 31 -2.03 -14.10 -0.38
N PHE A 32 -2.23 -13.79 0.91
CA PHE A 32 -2.83 -14.70 1.90
C PHE A 32 -4.36 -14.75 1.86
N GLY A 33 -5.01 -14.14 0.88
CA GLY A 33 -6.46 -14.22 0.66
C GLY A 33 -7.28 -13.13 1.35
N ASN A 34 -6.65 -12.10 1.91
CA ASN A 34 -7.38 -10.91 2.34
C ASN A 34 -8.02 -10.24 1.13
N LYS A 35 -9.26 -9.75 1.32
CA LYS A 35 -9.98 -9.08 0.24
C LYS A 35 -9.37 -7.69 -0.03
N PRO A 36 -9.25 -7.30 -1.31
CA PRO A 36 -9.02 -5.91 -1.69
C PRO A 36 -10.09 -4.99 -1.09
N LEU A 37 -9.70 -3.80 -0.66
CA LEU A 37 -10.58 -2.73 -0.19
C LEU A 37 -11.04 -1.82 -1.34
N VAL A 38 -10.37 -1.93 -2.48
CA VAL A 38 -10.66 -1.21 -3.71
C VAL A 38 -11.16 -2.20 -4.75
N GLU A 39 -12.28 -1.87 -5.40
CA GLU A 39 -12.81 -2.66 -6.50
C GLU A 39 -12.05 -2.37 -7.80
N SER A 40 -11.74 -3.43 -8.53
CA SER A 40 -11.13 -3.36 -9.86
C SER A 40 -11.80 -4.37 -10.77
N LEU A 41 -12.23 -3.91 -11.96
CA LEU A 41 -12.74 -4.79 -13.00
C LEU A 41 -11.62 -5.63 -13.64
N GLU A 42 -10.38 -5.16 -13.51
CA GLU A 42 -9.17 -5.83 -14.00
C GLU A 42 -8.50 -6.64 -12.89
N LYS A 43 -7.92 -7.78 -13.25
CA LYS A 43 -7.02 -8.54 -12.36
C LYS A 43 -5.70 -7.77 -12.23
N LEU A 44 -5.58 -7.02 -11.14
CA LEU A 44 -4.36 -6.32 -10.77
C LEU A 44 -3.47 -7.21 -9.91
N ASP A 45 -2.17 -6.96 -9.99
CA ASP A 45 -1.21 -7.56 -9.07
C ASP A 45 -1.45 -7.05 -7.64
N PRO A 46 -1.17 -7.85 -6.60
CA PRO A 46 -1.34 -7.44 -5.21
C PRO A 46 -0.64 -6.12 -4.84
N GLU A 47 0.51 -5.85 -5.45
CA GLU A 47 1.27 -4.62 -5.27
C GLU A 47 0.52 -3.40 -5.84
N ASP A 48 -0.12 -3.54 -7.00
CA ASP A 48 -0.90 -2.47 -7.63
C ASP A 48 -2.20 -2.20 -6.86
N ILE A 49 -2.85 -3.25 -6.34
CA ILE A 49 -4.00 -3.11 -5.44
C ILE A 49 -3.60 -2.35 -4.18
N ALA A 50 -2.47 -2.72 -3.56
CA ALA A 50 -1.98 -2.04 -2.36
C ALA A 50 -1.70 -0.55 -2.62
N LEU A 51 -1.06 -0.21 -3.74
CA LEU A 51 -0.83 1.19 -4.12
C LEU A 51 -2.14 1.95 -4.31
N ARG A 52 -3.14 1.35 -4.97
CA ARG A 52 -4.46 1.97 -5.13
C ARG A 52 -5.19 2.18 -3.81
N GLU A 53 -5.11 1.22 -2.89
CA GLU A 53 -5.68 1.36 -1.55
C GLU A 53 -5.04 2.52 -0.76
N ILE A 54 -3.75 2.80 -0.97
CA ILE A 54 -3.07 3.98 -0.41
C ILE A 54 -3.61 5.25 -1.07
N ILE A 55 -3.67 5.28 -2.41
CA ILE A 55 -4.17 6.42 -3.20
C ILE A 55 -5.59 6.80 -2.81
N GLU A 56 -6.45 5.81 -2.58
CA GLU A 56 -7.84 6.00 -2.18
C GLU A 56 -8.03 6.19 -0.65
N GLY A 57 -6.93 6.25 0.11
CA GLY A 57 -6.96 6.47 1.57
C GLY A 57 -7.64 5.34 2.35
N LYS A 58 -7.69 4.13 1.81
CA LYS A 58 -8.34 2.97 2.44
C LYS A 58 -7.46 2.28 3.48
N ILE A 59 -6.15 2.49 3.41
CA ILE A 59 -5.20 1.98 4.39
C ILE A 59 -4.37 3.12 4.96
N THR A 60 -4.09 3.03 6.25
CA THR A 60 -3.20 3.92 6.99
C THR A 60 -2.00 3.14 7.52
N TYR A 61 -0.97 3.85 7.98
CA TYR A 61 0.17 3.26 8.65
C TYR A 61 0.42 3.99 9.97
N GLU A 62 1.00 3.27 10.91
CA GLU A 62 1.46 3.80 12.19
C GLU A 62 2.94 3.45 12.30
N LEU A 63 3.73 4.43 12.75
CA LEU A 63 5.12 4.18 13.13
C LEU A 63 5.08 3.55 14.51
N ALA A 64 5.77 2.42 14.67
CA ALA A 64 6.00 1.91 16.02
C ALA A 64 6.82 2.98 16.75
N GLU A 65 6.32 3.46 17.89
CA GLU A 65 7.14 4.25 18.80
C GLU A 65 8.32 3.36 19.20
N GLU A 66 9.54 3.86 18.97
CA GLU A 66 10.73 3.19 19.49
C GLU A 66 10.58 3.18 21.01
N GLU A 67 10.34 1.99 21.60
CA GLU A 67 10.53 1.82 23.04
C GLU A 67 12.01 2.11 23.30
N GLU A 68 12.31 3.31 23.83
CA GLU A 68 13.63 3.64 24.36
C GLU A 68 13.92 2.66 25.51
N GLU A 69 14.76 1.65 25.25
CA GLU A 69 15.36 0.77 26.27
C GLU A 69 16.43 1.49 27.10
#